data_AF-A0A9X3GZ92-F1
#
_entry.id   AF-A0A9X3GZ92-F1
#
_cell.length_a   1.000
_cell.length_b   1.000
_cell.length_c   1.000
_cell.angle_alpha   90.00
_cell.angle_beta   90.00
_cell.angle_gamma   90.00
#
_symmetry.space_group_name_H-M   'P 1'
#
loop_
_entity.id
_entity.type
_entity.pdbx_description
1 polymer ?
#
loop_
_entity_poly.entity_id
_entity_poly.type
_entity_poly.pdbx_seq_one_letter_code
_entity_poly.pdbx_strand_id
1 'polypeptide(L)'
;MSEVEPGDDLAGILAAASRTAGIVPARADILVVTQKIVSKAEGRFVELTRVTPGTQALELAAITRKDARLVELAGGKRGGAN
;
A
#
# COMPACT_ATOMS: atom_id res chain seq x y z
N MET A 1 3.76 18.60 2.98
CA MET A 1 3.95 17.46 2.07
C MET A 1 2.58 16.86 1.87
N SER A 2 2.03 16.85 0.65
CA SER A 2 0.70 16.32 0.40
C SER A 2 0.69 14.80 0.56
N GLU A 3 -0.26 14.29 1.32
CA GLU A 3 -0.54 12.86 1.42
C GLU A 3 -1.26 12.41 0.13
N VAL A 4 -1.07 11.16 -0.31
CA VAL A 4 -1.88 10.56 -1.39
C VAL A 4 -3.15 9.98 -0.78
N GLU A 5 -4.29 10.31 -1.37
CA GLU A 5 -5.63 9.91 -0.94
C GLU A 5 -6.32 8.96 -1.94
N PRO A 6 -7.33 8.19 -1.51
CA PRO A 6 -8.14 7.38 -2.44
C PRO A 6 -8.69 8.21 -3.59
N GLY A 7 -8.49 7.73 -4.83
CA GLY A 7 -8.97 8.39 -6.04
C GLY A 7 -8.03 9.42 -6.65
N ASP A 8 -6.89 9.71 -6.02
CA ASP A 8 -5.88 10.61 -6.57
C ASP A 8 -5.33 10.13 -7.92
N ASP A 9 -5.23 11.05 -8.89
CA ASP A 9 -4.50 10.82 -10.13
C ASP A 9 -2.98 10.85 -9.88
N LEU A 10 -2.44 9.67 -9.52
CA LEU A 10 -1.02 9.48 -9.31
C LEU A 10 -0.17 9.89 -10.51
N ALA A 11 -0.64 9.65 -11.75
CA ALA A 11 0.12 9.99 -12.93
C ALA A 11 0.24 11.52 -13.07
N GLY A 12 -0.87 12.24 -12.89
CA GLY A 12 -0.91 13.70 -12.87
C GLY A 12 -0.03 14.30 -11.77
N ILE A 13 -0.10 13.75 -10.55
CA ILE A 13 0.72 14.18 -9.40
C ILE A 13 2.21 13.99 -9.69
N LEU A 14 2.61 12.81 -10.17
CA LEU A 14 4.02 12.50 -10.48
C LEU A 14 4.54 13.35 -11.63
N ALA A 15 3.72 13.61 -12.65
CA ALA A 15 4.07 14.49 -13.76
C ALA A 15 4.26 15.94 -13.31
N ALA A 16 3.38 16.45 -12.44
CA ALA A 16 3.51 17.78 -11.87
C ALA A 16 4.76 17.91 -10.99
N ALA A 17 5.00 16.93 -10.11
CA ALA A 17 6.19 16.89 -9.27
C ALA A 17 7.49 16.84 -10.09
N SER A 18 7.51 16.06 -11.18
CA SER A 18 8.67 15.98 -12.07
C SER A 18 8.98 17.34 -12.72
N ARG A 19 7.95 18.03 -13.22
CA ARG A 19 8.11 19.39 -13.77
C ARG A 19 8.65 20.37 -12.72
N THR A 20 8.09 20.38 -11.52
CA THR A 20 8.55 21.26 -10.42
C THR A 20 9.99 20.96 -10.01
N ALA A 21 10.41 19.70 -10.06
CA ALA A 21 11.78 19.28 -9.78
C ALA A 21 12.75 19.50 -10.95
N GLY A 22 12.29 20.00 -12.10
CA GLY A 22 13.11 20.15 -13.32
C GLY A 22 13.50 18.81 -13.96
N ILE A 23 12.80 17.73 -13.62
CA ILE A 23 13.03 16.38 -14.18
C ILE A 23 12.17 16.24 -15.44
N VAL A 24 12.83 15.98 -16.57
CA VAL A 24 12.20 15.74 -17.86
C VAL A 24 12.45 14.29 -18.26
N PRO A 25 11.45 13.39 -18.12
CA PRO A 25 11.61 12.00 -18.52
C PRO A 25 11.93 11.88 -20.01
N ALA A 26 12.96 11.12 -20.34
CA ALA A 26 13.36 10.80 -21.70
C ALA A 26 12.89 9.40 -22.12
N ARG A 27 13.02 9.11 -23.41
CA ARG A 27 12.73 7.78 -23.93
C ARG A 27 13.71 6.78 -23.31
N ALA A 28 13.16 5.66 -22.83
CA ALA A 28 13.86 4.59 -22.11
C ALA A 28 14.19 4.86 -20.63
N ASP A 29 13.72 5.97 -20.05
CA ASP A 29 13.76 6.15 -18.60
C ASP A 29 12.71 5.27 -17.91
N ILE A 30 13.03 4.83 -16.69
CA ILE A 30 12.16 4.00 -15.86
C ILE A 30 11.76 4.80 -14.62
N LEU A 31 10.45 5.01 -14.45
CA LEU A 31 9.88 5.56 -13.22
C LEU A 31 9.60 4.43 -12.23
N VAL A 32 10.27 4.46 -11.08
CA VAL A 32 10.04 3.51 -9.99
C VAL A 32 9.32 4.21 -8.86
N VAL A 33 8.19 3.65 -8.43
CA VAL A 33 7.40 4.15 -7.30
C VAL A 33 7.29 3.09 -6.22
N THR A 34 7.21 3.54 -4.97
CA THR A 34 6.89 2.63 -3.86
C THR A 34 5.45 2.17 -3.96
N GLN A 35 5.17 0.92 -3.58
CA GLN A 35 3.82 0.37 -3.63
C GLN A 35 2.83 1.10 -2.69
N LYS A 36 3.32 1.78 -1.64
CA LYS A 36 2.48 2.50 -0.67
C LYS A 36 1.57 3.54 -1.32
N ILE A 37 2.10 4.38 -2.22
CA ILE A 37 1.30 5.45 -2.83
C ILE A 37 0.26 4.89 -3.81
N VAL A 38 0.59 3.77 -4.47
CA VAL A 38 -0.33 3.06 -5.37
C VAL A 38 -1.51 2.49 -4.58
N SER A 39 -1.22 1.76 -3.50
CA SER A 39 -2.27 1.20 -2.63
C SER A 39 -3.19 2.27 -2.03
N LYS A 40 -2.67 3.47 -1.75
CA LYS A 40 -3.48 4.59 -1.23
C LYS A 40 -4.41 5.17 -2.27
N ALA A 41 -3.91 5.46 -3.48
CA ALA A 41 -4.73 5.96 -4.57
C ALA A 41 -5.80 4.95 -4.98
N GLU A 42 -5.49 3.65 -4.94
CA GLU A 42 -6.44 2.57 -5.18
C GLU A 42 -7.43 2.34 -4.02
N GLY A 43 -7.33 3.07 -2.91
CA GLY A 43 -8.22 2.93 -1.77
C GLY A 43 -8.08 1.59 -1.02
N ARG A 44 -6.91 0.93 -1.08
CA ARG A 44 -6.65 -0.37 -0.43
C ARG A 44 -6.37 -0.22 1.07
N PHE A 45 -7.37 0.27 1.80
CA PHE A 45 -7.35 0.39 3.25
C PHE A 45 -8.15 -0.77 3.89
N VAL A 46 -7.67 -1.25 5.03
CA VAL A 46 -8.39 -2.24 5.85
C VAL A 46 -8.43 -1.73 7.28
N GLU A 47 -9.63 -1.70 7.86
CA GLU A 47 -9.78 -1.48 9.29
C GLU A 47 -9.25 -2.70 10.05
N LEU A 48 -8.11 -2.54 10.73
CA LEU A 48 -7.46 -3.65 11.43
C LEU A 48 -8.36 -4.32 12.47
N THR A 49 -9.27 -3.57 13.09
CA THR A 49 -10.26 -4.07 14.05
C THR A 49 -11.25 -5.05 13.44
N ARG A 50 -11.46 -5.03 12.12
CA ARG A 50 -12.35 -5.95 11.40
C ARG A 50 -11.65 -7.22 10.90
N VAL A 51 -10.35 -7.35 11.14
CA VAL A 51 -9.58 -8.53 10.70
C VAL A 51 -9.71 -9.63 11.75
N THR A 52 -10.20 -10.79 11.35
CA THR A 52 -10.17 -12.04 12.15
C THR A 52 -8.96 -12.87 11.72
N PRO A 53 -7.92 -13.02 12.56
CA PRO A 53 -6.73 -13.79 12.20
C PRO A 53 -7.03 -15.29 12.10
N GLY A 54 -6.47 -15.96 11.08
CA GLY A 54 -6.50 -17.42 11.00
C GLY A 54 -5.45 -18.07 11.89
N THR A 55 -5.54 -19.40 12.04
CA THR A 55 -4.61 -20.20 12.86
C THR A 55 -3.15 -19.95 12.51
N GLN A 56 -2.81 -19.91 11.22
CA GLN A 56 -1.45 -19.64 10.74
C GLN A 56 -0.93 -18.25 11.15
N ALA A 57 -1.78 -17.22 11.13
CA ALA A 57 -1.40 -15.87 11.54
C ALA A 57 -1.21 -15.77 13.05
N LEU A 58 -2.01 -16.50 13.84
CA LEU A 58 -1.85 -16.60 15.29
C LEU A 58 -0.52 -17.28 15.67
N GLU A 59 -0.20 -18.40 15.04
CA GLU A 59 1.07 -19.11 15.25
C GLU A 59 2.27 -18.22 14.91
N LEU A 60 2.25 -17.58 13.75
CA LEU A 60 3.33 -16.70 13.32
C LEU A 60 3.41 -15.42 14.16
N ALA A 61 2.29 -14.89 14.64
CA ALA A 61 2.25 -13.76 15.57
C ALA A 61 2.91 -14.09 16.91
N ALA A 62 2.71 -15.30 17.44
CA ALA A 62 3.36 -15.75 18.66
C ALA A 62 4.89 -15.78 18.51
N ILE A 63 5.39 -16.26 17.36
CA ILE A 63 6.83 -16.32 17.05
C ILE A 63 7.40 -14.91 16.84
N THR A 64 6.71 -14.07 16.07
CA THR A 64 7.19 -12.74 15.68
C THR A 64 6.90 -11.64 16.71
N ARG A 65 6.10 -11.95 17.74
CA ARG A 65 5.57 -11.01 18.75
C ARG A 65 4.86 -9.81 18.11
N LYS A 66 4.12 -10.06 17.04
CA LYS A 66 3.32 -9.06 16.31
C LYS A 66 1.84 -9.28 16.57
N ASP A 67 1.03 -8.27 16.27
CA ASP A 67 -0.42 -8.42 16.24
C ASP A 67 -0.80 -9.42 15.13
N ALA A 68 -1.56 -10.47 15.49
CA ALA A 68 -1.99 -11.49 14.53
C ALA A 68 -2.82 -10.94 13.37
N ARG A 69 -3.53 -9.83 13.56
CA ARG A 69 -4.30 -9.14 12.52
C ARG A 69 -3.37 -8.49 11.49
N LEU A 70 -2.23 -7.94 11.94
CA LEU A 70 -1.21 -7.40 11.03
C LEU A 70 -0.51 -8.52 10.26
N VAL A 71 -0.25 -9.64 10.92
CA VAL A 71 0.35 -10.81 10.29
C VAL A 71 -0.57 -11.41 9.22
N GLU A 72 -1.87 -11.51 9.49
CA GLU A 72 -2.88 -11.96 8.53
C GLU A 72 -2.88 -11.06 7.26
N LEU A 73 -2.89 -9.74 7.44
CA LEU A 73 -2.85 -8.78 6.33
C LEU A 73 -1.56 -8.84 5.52
N ALA A 74 -0.42 -9.01 6.18
CA ALA A 74 0.88 -9.14 5.52
C ALA A 74 1.02 -10.48 4.77
N GLY A 75 0.35 -11.53 5.24
CA GLY A 75 0.36 -12.87 4.66
C GLY A 75 -0.38 -12.99 3.32
N GLY A 76 -1.02 -11.92 2.83
CA GLY A 76 -1.60 -11.87 1.49
C GLY A 76 -2.87 -12.69 1.30
N LYS A 77 -3.48 -13.22 2.37
CA LYS A 77 -4.81 -13.83 2.27
C LYS A 77 -5.80 -12.69 2.02
N ARG A 78 -6.38 -12.67 0.81
CA ARG A 78 -7.53 -11.80 0.51
C ARG A 78 -8.62 -12.21 1.49
N GLY A 79 -8.93 -11.34 2.45
CA GLY A 79 -10.00 -11.56 3.42
C GLY A 79 -11.28 -11.92 2.67
N GLY A 80 -11.63 -13.20 2.66
CA GLY A 80 -12.92 -13.68 2.23
C GLY A 80 -13.89 -13.48 3.39
N ALA A 81 -14.62 -12.37 3.36
CA ALA A 81 -15.90 -12.20 4.04
C ALA A 81 -16.56 -10.93 3.47
N ASN A 82 -17.34 -11.11 2.41
CA ASN A 82 -18.65 -10.48 2.35
C ASN A 82 -19.62 -11.45 3.01
#